data_AF-A0A2E8D239-F1
#
_entry.id   AF-A0A2E8D239-F1
#
_cell.length_a   1.000
_cell.length_b   1.000
_cell.length_c   1.000
_cell.angle_alpha   90.00
_cell.angle_beta   90.00
_cell.angle_gamma   90.00
#
_symmetry.space_group_name_H-M   'P 1'
#
loop_
_entity.id
_entity.type
_entity.pdbx_description
1 polymer ?
#
loop_
_entity_poly.entity_id
_entity_poly.type
_entity_poly.pdbx_seq_one_letter_code
_entity_poly.pdbx_strand_id
1 'polypeptide(L)'
;MTCKRFALLIVLIATAQSMAACGAAESMSERGRRLRAMSAAEQQELRQEQARFKRLGDVEQKRMRCLNSQLATVPDGDQLHTIMLRYSAWLRTLNASQRTALLRLPAEKRVLEIQALLEQQERQRFQEMFDFKLQPNDQQALAAWISRLIARDEDRVLQHLLPAQRERLTRIEDKNRRYATMAAMYRFRAGDNLRLFELLQPSREDLDQLAKSLSPLARDMLDEPRDAKQREHLLQNWVRAAIESRVRPDIGRDELLRFFNEKLTAEQRDRLESLPRERMRVELQKIYFQHRTGAKTRTVDE
;
A
#
# COMPACT_ATOMS: atom_id res chain seq x y z
N MET A 1 -7.18 35.25 -19.31
CA MET A 1 -8.40 34.95 -18.53
C MET A 1 -8.14 33.61 -17.86
N THR A 2 -7.81 33.53 -16.56
CA THR A 2 -8.75 33.46 -15.39
C THR A 2 -9.72 32.27 -15.54
N CYS A 3 -9.79 31.24 -14.67
CA CYS A 3 -9.38 31.05 -13.26
C CYS A 3 -8.76 29.64 -13.03
N LYS A 4 -8.00 29.26 -11.99
CA LYS A 4 -7.95 29.52 -10.53
C LYS A 4 -8.82 28.53 -9.69
N ARG A 5 -8.14 27.82 -8.74
CA ARG A 5 -8.63 26.97 -7.61
C ARG A 5 -8.86 25.48 -7.95
N PHE A 6 -8.64 24.46 -7.07
CA PHE A 6 -7.99 24.49 -5.73
C PHE A 6 -7.46 23.15 -5.10
N ALA A 7 -6.43 23.29 -4.24
CA ALA A 7 -6.27 22.72 -2.88
C ALA A 7 -5.91 21.22 -2.59
N LEU A 8 -4.69 21.04 -2.03
CA LEU A 8 -4.32 20.33 -0.76
C LEU A 8 -4.47 18.78 -0.71
N LEU A 9 -3.67 17.99 0.04
CA LEU A 9 -2.81 18.26 1.21
C LEU A 9 -1.74 17.14 1.40
N ILE A 10 -0.43 17.42 1.31
CA ILE A 10 0.62 16.64 2.02
C ILE A 10 1.67 17.60 2.59
N VAL A 11 1.70 17.66 3.92
CA VAL A 11 2.73 18.27 4.79
C VAL A 11 3.94 17.30 4.78
N LEU A 12 5.22 17.69 4.68
CA LEU A 12 5.88 18.99 4.87
C LEU A 12 7.06 19.08 3.88
N ILE A 13 6.97 19.91 2.83
CA ILE A 13 8.12 20.32 2.03
C ILE A 13 8.19 21.85 2.08
N ALA A 14 9.17 22.37 2.80
CA ALA A 14 9.44 23.80 2.80
C ALA A 14 10.04 24.21 1.44
N THR A 15 9.19 24.69 0.54
CA THR A 15 9.62 25.25 -0.73
C THR A 15 10.34 26.58 -0.50
N ALA A 16 11.60 26.65 -0.92
CA ALA A 16 12.21 27.90 -1.35
C ALA A 16 12.70 27.70 -2.79
N GLN A 17 11.92 28.19 -3.76
CA GLN A 17 12.38 28.31 -5.13
C GLN A 17 13.39 29.45 -5.22
N SER A 18 14.62 29.14 -5.60
CA SER A 18 15.50 30.10 -6.29
C SER A 18 16.08 29.41 -7.51
N MET A 19 15.50 29.69 -8.67
CA MET A 19 16.26 29.54 -9.92
C MET A 19 17.38 30.60 -9.94
N ALA A 20 18.46 30.27 -10.66
CA ALA A 20 19.63 31.12 -10.90
C ALA A 20 20.56 31.39 -9.69
N ALA A 21 21.35 30.40 -9.29
CA ALA A 21 22.74 30.61 -8.89
C ALA A 21 23.60 29.38 -9.21
N CYS A 22 24.64 29.55 -10.02
CA CYS A 22 25.65 28.52 -10.24
C CYS A 22 26.49 28.33 -8.96
N GLY A 23 26.52 27.11 -8.41
CA GLY A 23 27.59 26.62 -7.52
C GLY A 23 27.93 27.44 -6.26
N ALA A 24 27.05 28.32 -5.77
CA ALA A 24 27.33 29.16 -4.62
C ALA A 24 27.14 28.37 -3.30
N ALA A 25 28.25 28.14 -2.58
CA ALA A 25 28.19 27.52 -1.25
C ALA A 25 27.39 28.42 -0.29
N GLU A 26 26.30 27.91 0.30
CA GLU A 26 25.42 28.64 1.25
C GLU A 26 26.23 29.50 2.22
N SER A 27 25.84 30.77 2.37
CA SER A 27 26.42 31.69 3.34
C SER A 27 26.16 31.24 4.78
N MET A 28 26.99 31.71 5.71
CA MET A 28 26.78 31.46 7.15
C MET A 28 25.45 32.03 7.66
N SER A 29 24.94 33.10 7.03
CA SER A 29 23.63 33.70 7.32
C SER A 29 22.46 32.78 6.93
N GLU A 30 22.54 32.12 5.78
CA GLU A 30 21.52 31.17 5.31
C GLU A 30 21.51 29.90 6.16
N ARG A 31 22.69 29.34 6.47
CA ARG A 31 22.81 28.23 7.43
C ARG A 31 22.19 28.58 8.79
N GLY A 32 22.48 29.78 9.30
CA GLY A 32 21.91 30.28 10.55
C GLY A 32 20.40 30.53 10.51
N ARG A 33 19.81 30.83 9.33
CA ARG A 33 18.34 30.86 9.15
C ARG A 33 17.75 29.44 9.09
N ARG A 34 18.34 28.55 8.30
CA ARG A 34 17.92 27.15 8.13
C ARG A 34 17.89 26.38 9.46
N LEU A 35 18.94 26.51 10.27
CA LEU A 35 19.00 25.91 11.61
C LEU A 35 17.92 26.44 12.57
N ARG A 36 17.53 27.72 12.47
CA ARG A 36 16.46 28.32 13.28
C ARG A 36 15.05 27.96 12.78
N ALA A 37 14.91 27.55 11.53
CA ALA A 37 13.65 27.08 10.96
C ALA A 37 13.38 25.59 11.23
N MET A 38 14.41 24.80 11.56
CA MET A 38 14.28 23.39 11.97
C MET A 38 13.59 23.26 13.33
N SER A 39 12.70 22.27 13.44
CA SER A 39 12.07 21.85 14.70
C SER A 39 13.10 21.32 15.71
N ALA A 40 12.70 21.23 16.98
CA ALA A 40 13.55 20.69 18.04
C ALA A 40 13.98 19.23 17.77
N ALA A 41 13.14 18.43 17.10
CA ALA A 41 13.46 17.06 16.72
C ALA A 41 14.55 17.00 15.63
N GLU A 42 14.39 17.77 14.55
CA GLU A 42 15.36 17.86 13.45
C GLU A 42 16.71 18.42 13.94
N GLN A 43 16.70 19.45 14.80
CA GLN A 43 17.93 19.96 15.43
C GLN A 43 18.63 18.90 16.28
N GLN A 44 17.87 18.04 16.98
CA GLN A 44 18.42 16.99 17.82
C GLN A 44 18.98 15.83 16.98
N GLU A 45 18.32 15.46 15.88
CA GLU A 45 18.84 14.50 14.90
C GLU A 45 20.15 15.00 14.28
N LEU A 46 20.17 16.26 13.81
CA LEU A 46 21.36 16.89 13.24
C LEU A 46 22.55 16.93 14.24
N ARG A 47 22.29 17.16 15.53
CA ARG A 47 23.32 17.07 16.59
C ARG A 47 23.86 15.64 16.73
N GLN A 48 23.00 14.62 16.67
CA GLN A 48 23.41 13.22 16.74
C GLN A 48 24.24 12.81 15.50
N GLU A 49 23.87 13.28 14.32
CA GLU A 49 24.65 13.07 13.09
C GLU A 49 26.00 13.78 13.15
N GLN A 50 26.03 15.05 13.59
CA GLN A 50 27.28 15.78 13.79
C GLN A 50 28.18 15.08 14.83
N ALA A 51 27.61 14.54 15.92
CA ALA A 51 28.35 13.79 16.92
C ALA A 51 28.91 12.47 16.35
N ARG A 52 28.15 11.75 15.51
CA ARG A 52 28.63 10.57 14.78
C ARG A 52 29.77 10.93 13.83
N PHE A 53 29.61 12.00 13.04
CA PHE A 53 30.65 12.47 12.11
C PHE A 53 31.95 12.85 12.84
N LYS A 54 31.86 13.56 13.98
CA LYS A 54 33.03 13.94 14.80
C LYS A 54 33.74 12.75 15.46
N ARG A 55 33.11 11.57 15.56
CA ARG A 55 33.72 10.33 16.05
C ARG A 55 34.48 9.56 14.97
N LEU A 56 34.30 9.91 13.69
CA LEU A 56 35.09 9.34 12.59
C LEU A 56 36.52 9.87 12.65
N GLY A 57 37.50 9.07 12.20
CA GLY A 57 38.89 9.52 12.12
C GLY A 57 39.07 10.65 11.09
N ASP A 58 40.12 11.48 11.24
CA ASP A 58 40.37 12.62 10.34
C ASP A 58 40.42 12.23 8.86
N VAL A 59 40.95 11.04 8.55
CA VAL A 59 40.99 10.49 7.19
C VAL A 59 39.58 10.27 6.63
N GLU A 60 38.68 9.72 7.43
CA GLU A 60 37.29 9.45 7.05
C GLU A 60 36.47 10.75 6.96
N GLN A 61 36.66 11.67 7.91
CA GLN A 61 36.04 13.00 7.85
C GLN A 61 36.46 13.76 6.58
N LYS A 62 37.77 13.74 6.23
CA LYS A 62 38.27 14.32 4.98
C LYS A 62 37.68 13.63 3.75
N ARG A 63 37.63 12.29 3.74
CA ARG A 63 37.04 11.49 2.65
C ARG A 63 35.56 11.84 2.42
N MET A 64 34.77 11.95 3.48
CA MET A 64 33.35 12.31 3.38
C MET A 64 33.14 13.76 2.91
N ARG A 65 33.95 14.72 3.39
CA ARG A 65 33.90 16.11 2.89
C ARG A 65 34.26 16.20 1.40
N CYS A 66 35.28 15.44 0.97
CA CYS A 66 35.69 15.37 -0.43
C CYS A 66 34.58 14.77 -1.30
N LEU A 67 33.99 13.64 -0.91
CA LEU A 67 32.85 13.03 -1.60
C LEU A 67 31.67 14.01 -1.71
N ASN A 68 31.28 14.67 -0.63
CA ASN A 68 30.20 15.65 -0.65
C ASN A 68 30.50 16.83 -1.60
N SER A 69 31.75 17.30 -1.64
CA SER A 69 32.18 18.34 -2.57
C SER A 69 32.09 17.87 -4.02
N GLN A 70 32.50 16.64 -4.32
CA GLN A 70 32.41 16.06 -5.67
C GLN A 70 30.95 15.93 -6.12
N LEU A 71 30.08 15.40 -5.26
CA LEU A 71 28.64 15.27 -5.51
C LEU A 71 27.96 16.63 -5.80
N ALA A 72 28.39 17.70 -5.14
CA ALA A 72 27.86 19.06 -5.37
C ALA A 72 28.35 19.72 -6.67
N THR A 73 29.34 19.14 -7.36
CA THR A 73 29.96 19.72 -8.58
C THR A 73 29.61 18.99 -9.88
N VAL A 74 29.00 17.81 -9.81
CA VAL A 74 28.53 17.09 -11.03
C VAL A 74 27.18 17.65 -11.51
N PRO A 75 26.92 17.68 -12.83
CA PRO A 75 25.69 18.22 -13.40
C PRO A 75 24.39 17.64 -12.79
N ASP A 76 24.38 16.34 -12.53
CA ASP A 76 23.22 15.62 -11.99
C ASP A 76 23.31 15.40 -10.45
N GLY A 77 24.01 16.28 -9.74
CA GLY A 77 24.34 16.14 -8.31
C GLY A 77 23.13 15.88 -7.41
N ASP A 78 22.03 16.61 -7.61
CA ASP A 78 20.79 16.45 -6.84
C ASP A 78 20.11 15.09 -7.07
N GLN A 79 20.13 14.59 -8.31
CA GLN A 79 19.61 13.27 -8.66
C GLN A 79 20.49 12.18 -8.05
N LEU A 80 21.82 12.32 -8.12
CA LEU A 80 22.76 11.38 -7.53
C LEU A 80 22.66 11.35 -6.00
N HIS A 81 22.47 12.50 -5.35
CA HIS A 81 22.20 12.59 -3.92
C HIS A 81 20.89 11.88 -3.55
N THR A 82 19.83 12.07 -4.33
CA THR A 82 18.54 11.38 -4.17
C THR A 82 18.69 9.86 -4.31
N ILE A 83 19.43 9.39 -5.33
CA ILE A 83 19.72 7.96 -5.53
C ILE A 83 20.52 7.40 -4.34
N MET A 84 21.54 8.10 -3.87
CA MET A 84 22.35 7.69 -2.71
C MET A 84 21.50 7.54 -1.44
N LEU A 85 20.59 8.48 -1.17
CA LEU A 85 19.67 8.41 -0.04
C LEU A 85 18.73 7.19 -0.16
N ARG A 86 18.08 7.01 -1.32
CA ARG A 86 17.17 5.87 -1.58
C ARG A 86 17.90 4.53 -1.46
N TYR A 87 19.11 4.43 -2.01
CA TYR A 87 19.98 3.26 -1.86
C TYR A 87 20.34 3.01 -0.39
N SER A 88 20.71 4.03 0.38
CA SER A 88 21.04 3.88 1.80
C SER A 88 19.85 3.43 2.64
N ALA A 89 18.63 3.89 2.31
CA ALA A 89 17.40 3.46 2.96
C ALA A 89 17.04 2.01 2.62
N TRP A 90 17.12 1.63 1.34
CA TRP A 90 16.92 0.25 0.89
C TRP A 90 17.96 -0.71 1.48
N LEU A 91 19.24 -0.32 1.54
CA LEU A 91 20.30 -1.15 2.12
C LEU A 91 20.06 -1.49 3.60
N ARG A 92 19.28 -0.66 4.32
CA ARG A 92 18.85 -0.91 5.71
C ARG A 92 17.74 -1.96 5.82
N THR A 93 16.96 -2.22 4.76
CA THR A 93 15.91 -3.27 4.77
C THR A 93 16.50 -4.67 4.57
N LEU A 94 17.67 -4.79 3.94
CA LEU A 94 18.39 -6.06 3.81
C LEU A 94 18.88 -6.58 5.17
N ASN A 95 18.89 -7.91 5.34
CA ASN A 95 19.49 -8.53 6.50
C ASN A 95 21.03 -8.39 6.50
N ALA A 96 21.67 -8.66 7.65
CA ALA A 96 23.11 -8.45 7.83
C ALA A 96 23.98 -9.26 6.84
N SER A 97 23.56 -10.49 6.50
CA SER A 97 24.28 -11.36 5.56
C SER A 97 24.20 -10.82 4.14
N GLN A 98 22.99 -10.53 3.65
CA GLN A 98 22.73 -9.92 2.34
C GLN A 98 23.50 -8.60 2.17
N ARG A 99 23.45 -7.73 3.18
CA ARG A 99 24.16 -6.44 3.17
C ARG A 99 25.68 -6.62 3.07
N THR A 100 26.24 -7.58 3.81
CA THR A 100 27.69 -7.85 3.81
C THR A 100 28.14 -8.46 2.49
N ALA A 101 27.37 -9.39 1.92
CA ALA A 101 27.63 -9.95 0.59
C ALA A 101 27.63 -8.86 -0.48
N LEU A 102 26.58 -8.03 -0.50
CA LEU A 102 26.40 -6.96 -1.48
C LEU A 102 27.51 -5.90 -1.44
N LEU A 103 27.94 -5.50 -0.23
CA LEU A 103 29.01 -4.51 -0.08
C LEU A 103 30.38 -5.03 -0.56
N ARG A 104 30.63 -6.35 -0.49
CA ARG A 104 31.88 -6.98 -0.97
C ARG A 104 31.98 -7.10 -2.50
N LEU A 105 30.88 -6.99 -3.24
CA LEU A 105 30.91 -7.08 -4.71
C LEU A 105 31.55 -5.83 -5.35
N PRO A 106 32.26 -5.99 -6.49
CA PRO A 106 32.62 -4.88 -7.39
C PRO A 106 31.39 -4.08 -7.85
N ALA A 107 31.58 -2.84 -8.30
CA ALA A 107 30.48 -1.92 -8.59
C ALA A 107 29.49 -2.45 -9.64
N GLU A 108 29.99 -3.04 -10.73
CA GLU A 108 29.18 -3.57 -11.83
C GLU A 108 28.36 -4.78 -11.37
N LYS A 109 29.02 -5.73 -10.68
CA LYS A 109 28.36 -6.92 -10.11
C LYS A 109 27.35 -6.56 -9.03
N ARG A 110 27.59 -5.48 -8.27
CA ARG A 110 26.66 -5.00 -7.25
C ARG A 110 25.36 -4.49 -7.87
N VAL A 111 25.38 -3.84 -9.03
CA VAL A 111 24.14 -3.39 -9.70
C VAL A 111 23.28 -4.58 -10.13
N LEU A 112 23.89 -5.63 -10.69
CA LEU A 112 23.18 -6.86 -11.06
C LEU A 112 22.56 -7.56 -9.83
N GLU A 113 23.31 -7.64 -8.72
CA GLU A 113 22.80 -8.21 -7.46
C GLU A 113 21.68 -7.35 -6.84
N ILE A 114 21.76 -6.01 -6.94
CA ILE A 114 20.66 -5.11 -6.54
C ILE A 114 19.41 -5.40 -7.37
N GLN A 115 19.53 -5.58 -8.69
CA GLN A 115 18.41 -5.91 -9.56
C GLN A 115 17.78 -7.25 -9.17
N ALA A 116 18.58 -8.30 -8.98
CA ALA A 116 18.11 -9.62 -8.55
C ALA A 116 17.41 -9.57 -7.17
N LEU A 117 17.98 -8.84 -6.21
CA LEU A 117 17.37 -8.65 -4.88
C LEU A 117 16.07 -7.83 -4.95
N LEU A 118 15.98 -6.82 -5.81
CA LEU A 118 14.75 -6.06 -6.04
C LEU A 118 13.68 -6.96 -6.67
N GLU A 119 14.00 -7.71 -7.71
CA GLU A 119 13.10 -8.70 -8.31
C GLU A 119 12.66 -9.79 -7.33
N GLN A 120 13.54 -10.24 -6.44
CA GLN A 120 13.20 -11.20 -5.39
C GLN A 120 12.26 -10.56 -4.37
N GLN A 121 12.56 -9.36 -3.87
CA GLN A 121 11.70 -8.61 -2.96
C GLN A 121 10.34 -8.29 -3.60
N GLU A 122 10.30 -8.03 -4.90
CA GLU A 122 9.06 -7.82 -5.66
C GLU A 122 8.29 -9.12 -5.85
N ARG A 123 8.96 -10.23 -6.17
CA ARG A 123 8.33 -11.57 -6.23
C ARG A 123 7.79 -11.99 -4.88
N GLN A 124 8.52 -11.77 -3.79
CA GLN A 124 8.06 -12.04 -2.43
C GLN A 124 6.87 -11.15 -2.04
N ARG A 125 6.93 -9.83 -2.26
CA ARG A 125 5.77 -8.94 -2.02
C ARG A 125 4.57 -9.27 -2.92
N PHE A 126 4.80 -9.76 -4.14
CA PHE A 126 3.76 -10.25 -5.04
C PHE A 126 3.16 -11.56 -4.52
N GLN A 127 4.00 -12.52 -4.11
CA GLN A 127 3.60 -13.78 -3.48
C GLN A 127 2.81 -13.49 -2.19
N GLU A 128 3.31 -12.71 -1.25
CA GLU A 128 2.59 -12.25 -0.06
C GLU A 128 1.23 -11.57 -0.42
N MET A 129 1.16 -10.81 -1.51
CA MET A 129 -0.09 -10.19 -2.01
C MET A 129 -1.10 -11.20 -2.61
N PHE A 130 -0.68 -12.41 -3.00
CA PHE A 130 -1.51 -13.42 -3.65
C PHE A 130 -1.64 -14.76 -2.89
N ASP A 131 -0.72 -15.10 -1.99
CA ASP A 131 -0.77 -16.26 -1.08
C ASP A 131 -1.83 -16.07 0.02
N PHE A 132 -2.27 -14.83 0.26
CA PHE A 132 -3.51 -14.55 0.99
C PHE A 132 -4.80 -14.87 0.21
N LYS A 133 -4.72 -15.36 -1.05
CA LYS A 133 -5.88 -16.01 -1.69
C LYS A 133 -6.04 -17.41 -1.12
N LEU A 134 -6.85 -17.48 -0.05
CA LEU A 134 -7.76 -18.60 0.20
C LEU A 134 -8.20 -19.26 -1.10
N GLN A 135 -8.19 -20.60 -1.15
CA GLN A 135 -8.59 -21.31 -2.37
C GLN A 135 -10.04 -20.92 -2.74
N PRO A 136 -10.46 -21.01 -4.02
CA PRO A 136 -11.83 -20.65 -4.42
C PRO A 136 -12.91 -21.34 -3.58
N ASN A 137 -12.67 -22.60 -3.18
CA ASN A 137 -13.54 -23.36 -2.28
C ASN A 137 -13.62 -22.74 -0.87
N ASP A 138 -12.49 -22.30 -0.32
CA ASP A 138 -12.43 -21.64 0.99
C ASP A 138 -13.11 -20.27 0.98
N GLN A 139 -12.93 -19.50 -0.10
CA GLN A 139 -13.66 -18.24 -0.31
C GLN A 139 -15.18 -18.49 -0.41
N GLN A 140 -15.60 -19.56 -1.07
CA GLN A 140 -17.00 -19.96 -1.14
C GLN A 140 -17.54 -20.38 0.24
N ALA A 141 -16.77 -21.14 1.02
CA ALA A 141 -17.12 -21.54 2.38
C ALA A 141 -17.28 -20.32 3.32
N LEU A 142 -16.31 -19.39 3.31
CA LEU A 142 -16.35 -18.13 4.06
C LEU A 142 -17.52 -17.23 3.64
N ALA A 143 -17.80 -17.11 2.34
CA ALA A 143 -18.95 -16.34 1.86
C ALA A 143 -20.29 -16.94 2.30
N ALA A 144 -20.40 -18.27 2.29
CA ALA A 144 -21.58 -18.99 2.78
C ALA A 144 -21.73 -18.84 4.31
N TRP A 145 -20.63 -18.93 5.06
CA TRP A 145 -20.61 -18.71 6.51
C TRP A 145 -21.04 -17.29 6.89
N ILE A 146 -20.49 -16.24 6.26
CA ILE A 146 -20.93 -14.85 6.49
C ILE A 146 -22.39 -14.64 6.10
N SER A 147 -22.86 -15.25 5.01
CA SER A 147 -24.27 -15.19 4.62
C SER A 147 -25.18 -15.83 5.66
N ARG A 148 -24.77 -16.93 6.31
CA ARG A 148 -25.52 -17.53 7.43
C ARG A 148 -25.57 -16.62 8.66
N LEU A 149 -24.44 -16.02 9.05
CA LEU A 149 -24.40 -15.08 10.18
C LEU A 149 -25.28 -13.85 9.94
N ILE A 150 -25.21 -13.26 8.75
CA ILE A 150 -26.05 -12.11 8.38
C ILE A 150 -27.53 -12.50 8.30
N ALA A 151 -27.87 -13.71 7.85
CA ALA A 151 -29.26 -14.19 7.85
C ALA A 151 -29.81 -14.42 9.27
N ARG A 152 -28.98 -14.91 10.20
CA ARG A 152 -29.34 -15.07 11.62
C ARG A 152 -29.65 -13.72 12.28
N ASP A 153 -28.82 -12.72 12.02
CA ASP A 153 -28.88 -11.40 12.65
C ASP A 153 -29.49 -10.33 11.70
N GLU A 154 -30.31 -10.73 10.70
CA GLU A 154 -30.69 -9.87 9.57
C GLU A 154 -31.32 -8.53 10.01
N ASP A 155 -32.24 -8.55 10.97
CA ASP A 155 -32.88 -7.32 11.49
C ASP A 155 -31.87 -6.39 12.18
N ARG A 156 -30.96 -6.93 13.00
CA ARG A 156 -29.88 -6.17 13.66
C ARG A 156 -28.95 -5.55 12.62
N VAL A 157 -28.65 -6.29 11.55
CA VAL A 157 -27.84 -5.79 10.42
C VAL A 157 -28.63 -4.75 9.59
N LEU A 158 -29.94 -4.86 9.42
CA LEU A 158 -30.75 -3.86 8.73
C LEU A 158 -30.89 -2.55 9.54
N GLN A 159 -30.89 -2.60 10.87
CA GLN A 159 -31.05 -1.43 11.74
C GLN A 159 -29.94 -0.38 11.59
N HIS A 160 -28.65 -0.76 11.49
CA HIS A 160 -27.58 0.22 11.24
C HIS A 160 -27.37 0.57 9.76
N LEU A 161 -28.25 0.15 8.84
CA LEU A 161 -28.24 0.60 7.44
C LEU A 161 -29.12 1.84 7.23
N LEU A 162 -28.63 2.77 6.42
CA LEU A 162 -29.39 3.94 5.99
C LEU A 162 -30.63 3.52 5.18
N PRO A 163 -31.73 4.30 5.17
CA PRO A 163 -32.94 3.98 4.40
C PRO A 163 -32.65 3.67 2.92
N ALA A 164 -31.84 4.50 2.25
CA ALA A 164 -31.43 4.28 0.86
C ALA A 164 -30.58 3.01 0.64
N GLN A 165 -29.88 2.51 1.68
CA GLN A 165 -29.17 1.24 1.61
C GLN A 165 -30.14 0.06 1.72
N ARG A 166 -31.11 0.14 2.65
CA ARG A 166 -32.19 -0.86 2.79
C ARG A 166 -33.03 -0.97 1.51
N GLU A 167 -33.41 0.15 0.93
CA GLU A 167 -34.15 0.20 -0.34
C GLU A 167 -33.33 -0.34 -1.53
N ARG A 168 -32.00 -0.19 -1.51
CA ARG A 168 -31.14 -0.83 -2.53
C ARG A 168 -31.08 -2.34 -2.38
N LEU A 169 -31.23 -2.89 -1.17
CA LEU A 169 -31.17 -4.33 -0.89
C LEU A 169 -32.46 -5.06 -1.26
N THR A 170 -33.62 -4.42 -1.18
CA THR A 170 -34.89 -5.02 -1.65
C THR A 170 -34.89 -5.29 -3.16
N ARG A 171 -34.05 -4.58 -3.92
CA ARG A 171 -33.83 -4.76 -5.37
C ARG A 171 -32.84 -5.90 -5.70
N ILE A 172 -32.39 -6.69 -4.71
CA ILE A 172 -31.49 -7.83 -4.90
C ILE A 172 -32.23 -9.11 -4.54
N GLU A 173 -32.65 -9.85 -5.56
CA GLU A 173 -33.41 -11.10 -5.43
C GLU A 173 -32.58 -12.25 -4.85
N ASP A 174 -31.33 -12.39 -5.30
CA ASP A 174 -30.39 -13.38 -4.76
C ASP A 174 -30.00 -13.01 -3.32
N LYS A 175 -30.46 -13.82 -2.36
CA LYS A 175 -30.18 -13.65 -0.92
C LYS A 175 -28.69 -13.65 -0.60
N ASN A 176 -27.88 -14.52 -1.20
CA ASN A 176 -26.44 -14.57 -0.95
C ASN A 176 -25.75 -13.30 -1.46
N ARG A 177 -26.17 -12.81 -2.63
CA ARG A 177 -25.70 -11.52 -3.18
C ARG A 177 -26.18 -10.34 -2.33
N ARG A 178 -27.39 -10.41 -1.76
CA ARG A 178 -27.94 -9.41 -0.84
C ARG A 178 -27.12 -9.36 0.45
N TYR A 179 -26.84 -10.50 1.07
CA TYR A 179 -26.03 -10.59 2.30
C TYR A 179 -24.56 -10.19 2.08
N ALA A 180 -23.94 -10.59 0.96
CA ALA A 180 -22.62 -10.10 0.58
C ALA A 180 -22.62 -8.57 0.35
N THR A 181 -23.71 -8.01 -0.21
CA THR A 181 -23.87 -6.56 -0.38
C THR A 181 -24.06 -5.85 0.97
N MET A 182 -24.81 -6.43 1.91
CA MET A 182 -24.95 -5.93 3.29
C MET A 182 -23.58 -5.88 3.99
N ALA A 183 -22.82 -6.97 3.94
CA ALA A 183 -21.48 -7.06 4.50
C ALA A 183 -20.54 -5.98 3.92
N ALA A 184 -20.56 -5.80 2.59
CA ALA A 184 -19.81 -4.76 1.92
C ALA A 184 -20.24 -3.33 2.32
N MET A 185 -21.55 -3.07 2.46
CA MET A 185 -22.09 -1.77 2.89
C MET A 185 -21.62 -1.38 4.30
N TYR A 186 -21.52 -2.35 5.22
CA TYR A 186 -20.95 -2.12 6.55
C TYR A 186 -19.47 -1.77 6.49
N ARG A 187 -18.68 -2.52 5.71
CA ARG A 187 -17.24 -2.27 5.55
C ARG A 187 -16.97 -0.86 5.02
N PHE A 188 -17.67 -0.43 3.97
CA PHE A 188 -17.44 0.89 3.36
C PHE A 188 -17.92 2.07 4.22
N ARG A 189 -18.74 1.83 5.25
CA ARG A 189 -19.22 2.88 6.19
C ARG A 189 -18.33 3.01 7.43
N ALA A 190 -17.64 1.95 7.83
CA ALA A 190 -16.95 1.88 9.12
C ALA A 190 -15.51 2.43 9.12
N GLY A 191 -14.85 2.47 7.96
CA GLY A 191 -13.41 2.75 7.85
C GLY A 191 -12.51 1.58 8.31
N ASP A 192 -13.05 0.72 9.18
CA ASP A 192 -12.38 -0.46 9.76
C ASP A 192 -13.23 -1.72 9.65
N ASN A 193 -12.56 -2.87 9.52
CA ASN A 193 -13.21 -4.19 9.48
C ASN A 193 -13.82 -4.61 10.84
N LEU A 194 -13.40 -4.00 11.96
CA LEU A 194 -13.81 -4.38 13.32
C LEU A 194 -15.34 -4.53 13.46
N ARG A 195 -16.10 -3.59 12.87
CA ARG A 195 -17.55 -3.48 13.11
C ARG A 195 -18.41 -4.64 12.62
N LEU A 196 -17.93 -5.47 11.68
CA LEU A 196 -18.75 -6.61 11.21
C LEU A 196 -18.72 -7.77 12.22
N PHE A 197 -17.55 -8.05 12.79
CA PHE A 197 -17.40 -9.08 13.83
C PHE A 197 -17.97 -8.62 15.17
N GLU A 198 -17.82 -7.34 15.53
CA GLU A 198 -18.48 -6.73 16.69
C GLU A 198 -20.01 -6.77 16.60
N LEU A 199 -20.57 -6.68 15.38
CA LEU A 199 -22.02 -6.71 15.15
C LEU A 199 -22.59 -8.13 15.14
N LEU A 200 -21.93 -9.05 14.44
CA LEU A 200 -22.40 -10.44 14.27
C LEU A 200 -21.99 -11.35 15.43
N GLN A 201 -20.99 -10.97 16.23
CA GLN A 201 -20.53 -11.67 17.43
C GLN A 201 -20.48 -13.21 17.25
N PRO A 202 -19.71 -13.72 16.27
CA PRO A 202 -19.67 -15.15 15.98
C PRO A 202 -19.23 -15.94 17.22
N SER A 203 -20.01 -16.96 17.54
CA SER A 203 -19.75 -17.85 18.67
C SER A 203 -18.56 -18.77 18.40
N ARG A 204 -18.08 -19.44 19.44
CA ARG A 204 -17.06 -20.50 19.28
C ARG A 204 -17.56 -21.61 18.33
N GLU A 205 -18.84 -21.96 18.41
CA GLU A 205 -19.43 -22.95 17.51
C GLU A 205 -19.45 -22.47 16.06
N ASP A 206 -19.76 -21.19 15.80
CA ASP A 206 -19.72 -20.60 14.46
C ASP A 206 -18.30 -20.72 13.84
N LEU A 207 -17.25 -20.57 14.65
CA LEU A 207 -15.85 -20.72 14.25
C LEU A 207 -15.45 -22.18 14.05
N ASP A 208 -15.89 -23.10 14.93
CA ASP A 208 -15.65 -24.54 14.79
C ASP A 208 -16.35 -25.12 13.55
N GLN A 209 -17.54 -24.59 13.20
CA GLN A 209 -18.24 -24.92 11.95
C GLN A 209 -17.52 -24.36 10.72
N LEU A 210 -16.96 -23.14 10.80
CA LEU A 210 -16.15 -22.57 9.72
C LEU A 210 -14.90 -23.41 9.47
N ALA A 211 -14.15 -23.77 10.52
CA ALA A 211 -12.94 -24.59 10.41
C ALA A 211 -13.21 -25.92 9.67
N LYS A 212 -14.32 -26.61 10.00
CA LYS A 212 -14.72 -27.86 9.33
C LYS A 212 -14.98 -27.71 7.82
N SER A 213 -15.37 -26.52 7.36
CA SER A 213 -15.65 -26.23 5.94
C SER A 213 -14.44 -25.77 5.14
N LEU A 214 -13.30 -25.55 5.80
CA LEU A 214 -12.06 -25.05 5.18
C LEU A 214 -11.11 -26.17 4.77
N SER A 215 -10.32 -25.90 3.74
CA SER A 215 -9.20 -26.73 3.28
C SER A 215 -8.20 -27.01 4.41
N PRO A 216 -7.42 -28.10 4.36
CA PRO A 216 -6.42 -28.39 5.39
C PRO A 216 -5.47 -27.21 5.64
N LEU A 217 -4.96 -26.60 4.57
CA LEU A 217 -4.09 -25.41 4.64
C LEU A 217 -4.75 -24.24 5.39
N ALA A 218 -6.02 -23.95 5.10
CA ALA A 218 -6.75 -22.88 5.79
C ALA A 218 -7.16 -23.25 7.23
N ARG A 219 -7.23 -24.53 7.59
CA ARG A 219 -7.34 -24.97 8.99
C ARG A 219 -6.01 -24.79 9.73
N ASP A 220 -4.91 -25.27 9.16
CA ASP A 220 -3.58 -25.15 9.74
C ASP A 220 -3.25 -23.68 10.05
N MET A 221 -3.56 -22.75 9.13
CA MET A 221 -3.40 -21.30 9.34
C MET A 221 -4.29 -20.70 10.45
N LEU A 222 -5.44 -21.31 10.78
CA LEU A 222 -6.31 -20.91 11.89
C LEU A 222 -5.89 -21.51 13.23
N ASP A 223 -5.24 -22.67 13.20
CA ASP A 223 -4.80 -23.43 14.37
C ASP A 223 -3.34 -23.12 14.76
N GLU A 224 -2.58 -22.44 13.90
CA GLU A 224 -1.29 -21.82 14.23
C GLU A 224 -1.38 -20.98 15.53
N PRO A 225 -0.39 -21.09 16.44
CA PRO A 225 -0.39 -20.36 17.71
C PRO A 225 -0.25 -18.86 17.49
N ARG A 226 -1.41 -18.17 17.52
CA ARG A 226 -1.60 -16.74 17.28
C ARG A 226 -2.30 -16.12 18.49
N ASP A 227 -2.00 -14.86 18.79
CA ASP A 227 -2.79 -14.12 19.78
C ASP A 227 -4.22 -13.86 19.27
N ALA A 228 -5.14 -13.55 20.18
CA ALA A 228 -6.56 -13.36 19.83
C ALA A 228 -6.79 -12.28 18.77
N LYS A 229 -6.00 -11.19 18.79
CA LYS A 229 -6.09 -10.10 17.81
C LYS A 229 -5.54 -10.50 16.45
N GLN A 230 -4.45 -11.27 16.42
CA GLN A 230 -3.89 -11.83 15.19
C GLN A 230 -4.85 -12.80 14.51
N ARG A 231 -5.51 -13.68 15.28
CA ARG A 231 -6.53 -14.61 14.77
C ARG A 231 -7.76 -13.86 14.25
N GLU A 232 -8.21 -12.83 14.97
CA GLU A 232 -9.30 -11.96 14.51
C GLU A 232 -8.94 -11.23 13.21
N HIS A 233 -7.75 -10.63 13.13
CA HIS A 233 -7.28 -9.92 11.93
C HIS A 233 -7.15 -10.84 10.71
N LEU A 234 -6.71 -12.08 10.90
CA LEU A 234 -6.69 -13.11 9.85
C LEU A 234 -8.10 -13.37 9.31
N LEU A 235 -9.07 -13.65 10.20
CA LEU A 235 -10.47 -13.86 9.85
C LEU A 235 -11.11 -12.64 9.16
N GLN A 236 -10.82 -11.42 9.63
CA GLN A 236 -11.29 -10.18 8.99
C GLN A 236 -10.74 -10.03 7.55
N ASN A 237 -9.46 -10.33 7.32
CA ASN A 237 -8.85 -10.27 5.99
C ASN A 237 -9.44 -11.34 5.04
N TRP A 238 -9.71 -12.54 5.56
CA TRP A 238 -10.33 -13.65 4.85
C TRP A 238 -11.78 -13.36 4.44
N VAL A 239 -12.57 -12.85 5.39
CA VAL A 239 -13.94 -12.39 5.15
C VAL A 239 -13.98 -11.26 4.13
N ARG A 240 -13.04 -10.30 4.19
CA ARG A 240 -12.91 -9.26 3.15
C ARG A 240 -12.73 -9.88 1.76
N ALA A 241 -11.81 -10.82 1.59
CA ALA A 241 -11.56 -11.46 0.31
C ALA A 241 -12.79 -12.22 -0.22
N ALA A 242 -13.48 -12.97 0.64
CA ALA A 242 -14.69 -13.73 0.29
C ALA A 242 -15.90 -12.84 -0.06
N ILE A 243 -16.08 -11.70 0.62
CA ILE A 243 -17.12 -10.72 0.27
C ILE A 243 -16.74 -10.01 -1.04
N GLU A 244 -15.47 -9.63 -1.21
CA GLU A 244 -15.03 -8.93 -2.42
C GLU A 244 -15.23 -9.78 -3.67
N SER A 245 -14.87 -11.08 -3.67
CA SER A 245 -15.08 -11.97 -4.82
C SER A 245 -16.55 -12.25 -5.16
N ARG A 246 -17.47 -12.06 -4.20
CA ARG A 246 -18.93 -12.18 -4.41
C ARG A 246 -19.59 -10.89 -4.90
N VAL A 247 -19.17 -9.74 -4.40
CA VAL A 247 -19.75 -8.43 -4.77
C VAL A 247 -19.10 -7.86 -6.04
N ARG A 248 -17.84 -8.21 -6.30
CA ARG A 248 -17.12 -7.96 -7.54
C ARG A 248 -16.59 -9.30 -8.04
N PRO A 249 -17.07 -9.83 -9.19
CA PRO A 249 -16.47 -11.05 -9.73
C PRO A 249 -14.95 -10.82 -9.90
N ASP A 250 -14.15 -11.75 -9.39
CA ASP A 250 -12.69 -11.67 -9.43
C ASP A 250 -12.26 -11.73 -10.91
N ILE A 251 -11.85 -10.58 -11.44
CA ILE A 251 -11.45 -10.45 -12.84
C ILE A 251 -10.13 -11.23 -12.96
N GLY A 252 -10.14 -12.29 -13.76
CA GLY A 252 -9.00 -13.17 -13.91
C GLY A 252 -7.75 -12.38 -14.30
N ARG A 253 -6.57 -12.82 -13.84
CA ARG A 253 -5.28 -12.16 -14.17
C ARG A 253 -5.19 -11.86 -15.67
N ASP A 254 -5.51 -12.85 -16.49
CA ASP A 254 -5.40 -12.77 -17.94
C ASP A 254 -6.46 -11.85 -18.56
N GLU A 255 -7.62 -11.68 -17.90
CA GLU A 255 -8.67 -10.76 -18.32
C GLU A 255 -8.30 -9.29 -18.01
N LEU A 256 -7.70 -9.02 -16.84
CA LEU A 256 -7.13 -7.69 -16.54
C LEU A 256 -5.96 -7.35 -17.46
N LEU A 257 -5.08 -8.33 -17.75
CA LEU A 257 -3.94 -8.12 -18.65
C LEU A 257 -4.41 -7.85 -20.09
N ARG A 258 -5.42 -8.59 -20.55
CA ARG A 258 -6.06 -8.39 -21.86
C ARG A 258 -6.74 -7.04 -21.93
N PHE A 259 -7.49 -6.64 -20.91
CA PHE A 259 -8.11 -5.31 -20.84
C PHE A 259 -7.07 -4.19 -20.87
N PHE A 260 -5.98 -4.31 -20.11
CA PHE A 260 -4.88 -3.35 -20.11
C PHE A 260 -4.27 -3.18 -21.51
N ASN A 261 -3.97 -4.28 -22.20
CA ASN A 261 -3.32 -4.24 -23.52
C ASN A 261 -4.25 -3.86 -24.68
N GLU A 262 -5.52 -4.31 -24.67
CA GLU A 262 -6.43 -4.21 -25.82
C GLU A 262 -7.46 -3.08 -25.72
N LYS A 263 -7.73 -2.53 -24.52
CA LYS A 263 -8.84 -1.59 -24.28
C LYS A 263 -8.42 -0.24 -23.69
N LEU A 264 -7.18 -0.09 -23.22
CA LEU A 264 -6.67 1.18 -22.72
C LEU A 264 -5.85 1.92 -23.79
N THR A 265 -5.97 3.24 -23.82
CA THR A 265 -5.09 4.08 -24.65
C THR A 265 -3.65 4.06 -24.12
N ALA A 266 -2.68 4.52 -24.93
CA ALA A 266 -1.28 4.66 -24.48
C ALA A 266 -1.19 5.56 -23.22
N GLU A 267 -1.81 6.74 -23.26
CA GLU A 267 -1.86 7.68 -22.14
C GLU A 267 -2.48 7.08 -20.86
N GLN A 268 -3.50 6.24 -20.99
CA GLN A 268 -4.11 5.53 -19.84
C GLN A 268 -3.18 4.45 -19.26
N ARG A 269 -2.39 3.78 -20.10
CA ARG A 269 -1.37 2.81 -19.66
C ARG A 269 -0.20 3.50 -18.98
N ASP A 270 0.38 4.52 -19.61
CA ASP A 270 1.49 5.31 -19.05
C ASP A 270 1.09 5.90 -17.68
N ARG A 271 -0.14 6.44 -17.57
CA ARG A 271 -0.69 6.92 -16.30
C ARG A 271 -0.81 5.82 -15.25
N LEU A 272 -1.26 4.62 -15.61
CA LEU A 272 -1.36 3.50 -14.67
C LEU A 272 0.03 2.99 -14.24
N GLU A 273 0.98 2.90 -15.16
CA GLU A 273 2.37 2.49 -14.91
C GLU A 273 3.14 3.51 -14.04
N SER A 274 2.75 4.79 -14.09
CA SER A 274 3.27 5.83 -13.19
C SER A 274 2.84 5.68 -11.72
N LEU A 275 1.79 4.88 -11.43
CA LEU A 275 1.25 4.71 -10.09
C LEU A 275 2.03 3.65 -9.28
N PRO A 276 2.13 3.80 -7.95
CA PRO A 276 2.49 2.70 -7.06
C PRO A 276 1.60 1.48 -7.31
N ARG A 277 2.15 0.26 -7.24
CA ARG A 277 1.53 -0.97 -7.76
C ARG A 277 0.14 -1.26 -7.17
N GLU A 278 -0.03 -0.94 -5.90
CA GLU A 278 -1.28 -1.08 -5.15
C GLU A 278 -2.35 -0.12 -5.69
N ARG A 279 -1.95 1.11 -6.05
CA ARG A 279 -2.80 2.11 -6.73
C ARG A 279 -3.06 1.72 -8.18
N MET A 280 -2.06 1.26 -8.92
CA MET A 280 -2.20 0.79 -10.31
C MET A 280 -3.26 -0.32 -10.41
N ARG A 281 -3.19 -1.35 -9.56
CA ARG A 281 -4.16 -2.46 -9.56
C ARG A 281 -5.57 -1.99 -9.23
N VAL A 282 -5.73 -1.14 -8.21
CA VAL A 282 -7.05 -0.60 -7.81
C VAL A 282 -7.65 0.27 -8.91
N GLU A 283 -6.86 1.15 -9.53
CA GLU A 283 -7.32 2.00 -10.63
C GLU A 283 -7.59 1.19 -11.91
N LEU A 284 -6.77 0.19 -12.26
CA LEU A 284 -7.03 -0.70 -13.39
C LEU A 284 -8.34 -1.48 -13.22
N GLN A 285 -8.58 -2.07 -12.03
CA GLN A 285 -9.85 -2.75 -11.74
C GLN A 285 -11.04 -1.78 -11.78
N LYS A 286 -10.87 -0.55 -11.27
CA LYS A 286 -11.90 0.50 -11.28
C LYS A 286 -12.24 0.95 -12.72
N ILE A 287 -11.23 1.16 -13.57
CA ILE A 287 -11.42 1.51 -14.99
C ILE A 287 -12.10 0.36 -15.74
N TYR A 288 -11.68 -0.89 -15.50
CA TYR A 288 -12.36 -2.08 -16.04
C TYR A 288 -13.85 -2.09 -15.66
N PHE A 289 -14.18 -1.88 -14.38
CA PHE A 289 -15.58 -1.90 -13.94
C PHE A 289 -16.38 -0.71 -14.48
N GLN A 290 -15.78 0.48 -14.62
CA GLN A 290 -16.41 1.64 -15.26
C GLN A 290 -16.74 1.36 -16.73
N HIS A 291 -15.77 0.81 -17.48
CA HIS A 291 -15.94 0.39 -18.87
C HIS A 291 -17.03 -0.70 -19.00
N ARG A 292 -17.04 -1.69 -18.11
CA ARG A 292 -18.02 -2.79 -18.11
C ARG A 292 -19.45 -2.35 -17.73
N THR A 293 -19.60 -1.28 -16.95
CA THR A 293 -20.91 -0.77 -16.49
C THR A 293 -21.43 0.41 -17.31
N GLY A 294 -20.71 0.86 -18.34
CA GLY A 294 -21.09 2.02 -19.17
C GLY A 294 -21.05 3.35 -18.41
N ALA A 295 -20.49 3.38 -17.21
CA ALA A 295 -20.40 4.57 -16.38
C ALA A 295 -19.34 5.52 -16.94
N LYS A 296 -19.75 6.45 -17.81
CA LYS A 296 -18.88 7.50 -18.35
C LYS A 296 -18.10 8.15 -17.21
N THR A 297 -16.78 8.18 -17.35
CA THR A 297 -15.89 8.94 -16.48
C THR A 297 -16.33 10.40 -16.51
N ARG A 298 -16.84 10.89 -15.38
CA ARG A 298 -16.76 12.32 -15.08
C ARG A 298 -15.26 12.62 -14.95
N THR A 299 -14.68 13.19 -15.99
CA THR A 299 -13.38 13.85 -15.87
C THR A 299 -13.56 14.93 -14.81
N VAL A 300 -12.74 14.85 -13.75
CA VAL A 300 -12.63 15.94 -12.78
C VAL A 300 -11.63 16.91 -13.37
N ASP A 301 -12.13 17.75 -14.27
CA ASP A 301 -11.54 19.05 -14.53
C ASP A 301 -12.12 20.01 -13.49
N GLU A 302 -11.36 20.23 -12.41
CA GLU A 302 -11.27 21.43 -11.53
C GLU A 302 -10.40 21.13 -10.29
#